data_AF-A0A2H0KLE3-F1
#
_entry.id   AF-A0A2H0KLE3-F1
#
_cell.length_a   1.000
_cell.length_b   1.000
_cell.length_c   1.000
_cell.angle_alpha   90.00
_cell.angle_beta   90.00
_cell.angle_gamma   90.00
#
_symmetry.space_group_name_H-M   'P 1'
#
loop_
_entity.id
_entity.type
_entity.pdbx_description
1 polymer ?
#
loop_
_entity_poly.entity_id
_entity_poly.type
_entity_poly.pdbx_seq_one_letter_code
_entity_poly.pdbx_strand_id
1 'polypeptide(L)'
;MKPALATTSVYKPKRLAIYYGWPSVVNGAGGDTNKATEELAFFDVIVLGDGIEHPSHGDHVKTEAVIGNLRAQGKEVFGYVDMGASTQNLPIATAEQYVDEWAAMGVSGIFW
;
A
#
# COMPACT_ATOMS: atom_id res chain seq x y z
N MET A 1 -42.39 -0.14 -25.16
CA MET A 1 -42.25 0.58 -23.87
C MET A 1 -40.76 0.63 -23.54
N LYS A 2 -40.15 1.82 -23.41
CA LYS A 2 -38.73 1.96 -23.03
C LYS A 2 -38.62 1.79 -21.51
N PRO A 3 -37.67 1.00 -20.99
CA PRO A 3 -37.48 0.89 -19.55
C PRO A 3 -37.01 2.24 -18.98
N ALA A 4 -37.48 2.54 -17.77
CA ALA A 4 -37.04 3.71 -17.02
C ALA A 4 -35.57 3.53 -16.59
N LEU A 5 -34.81 4.62 -16.57
CA LEU A 5 -33.45 4.63 -16.04
C LEU A 5 -33.48 4.39 -14.53
N ALA A 6 -32.53 3.59 -14.03
CA ALA A 6 -32.38 3.36 -12.60
C ALA A 6 -32.02 4.68 -11.88
N THR A 7 -32.71 4.97 -10.79
CA THR A 7 -32.54 6.20 -9.99
C THR A 7 -31.64 6.00 -8.76
N THR A 8 -31.32 4.76 -8.43
CA THR A 8 -30.41 4.39 -7.34
C THR A 8 -28.96 4.45 -7.84
N SER A 9 -28.07 5.11 -7.08
CA SER A 9 -26.65 5.10 -7.40
C SER A 9 -26.13 3.67 -7.41
N VAL A 10 -25.47 3.27 -8.49
CA VAL A 10 -24.75 1.99 -8.53
C VAL A 10 -23.66 2.04 -7.47
N TYR A 11 -23.66 1.06 -6.55
CA TYR A 11 -22.56 0.89 -5.61
C TYR A 11 -21.25 0.75 -6.39
N LYS A 12 -20.29 1.63 -6.10
CA LYS A 12 -18.95 1.56 -6.68
C LYS A 12 -18.00 0.94 -5.65
N PRO A 13 -17.50 -0.29 -5.86
CA PRO A 13 -16.53 -0.88 -4.95
C PRO A 13 -15.25 -0.05 -4.91
N LYS A 14 -14.57 -0.06 -3.75
CA LYS A 14 -13.22 0.48 -3.62
C LYS A 14 -12.25 -0.26 -4.54
N ARG A 15 -11.29 0.46 -5.11
CA ARG A 15 -10.22 -0.09 -5.95
C ARG A 15 -9.05 -0.49 -5.07
N LEU A 16 -8.65 -1.75 -5.14
CA LEU A 16 -7.52 -2.32 -4.39
C LEU A 16 -6.30 -2.47 -5.30
N ALA A 17 -5.14 -2.05 -4.81
CA ALA A 17 -3.83 -2.43 -5.32
C ALA A 17 -3.09 -3.27 -4.28
N ILE A 18 -2.47 -4.36 -4.73
CA ILE A 18 -1.46 -5.10 -3.96
C ILE A 18 -0.20 -5.07 -4.82
N TYR A 19 0.84 -4.40 -4.36
CA TYR A 19 2.02 -4.09 -5.17
C TYR A 19 3.29 -4.59 -4.49
N TYR A 20 3.93 -5.58 -5.13
CA TYR A 20 5.25 -6.09 -4.77
C TYR A 20 6.28 -5.55 -5.77
N GLY A 21 7.09 -4.61 -5.32
CA GLY A 21 8.07 -3.88 -6.10
C GLY A 21 8.51 -2.64 -5.33
N TRP A 22 9.34 -1.79 -5.93
CA TRP A 22 9.71 -0.50 -5.34
C TRP A 22 8.61 0.52 -5.67
N PRO A 23 7.78 0.99 -4.72
CA PRO A 23 6.68 1.89 -5.00
C PRO A 23 7.13 3.14 -5.75
N SER A 24 8.34 3.63 -5.49
CA SER A 24 8.87 4.82 -6.17
C SER A 24 9.11 4.65 -7.68
N VAL A 25 9.13 3.42 -8.20
CA VAL A 25 9.37 3.15 -9.64
C VAL A 25 8.13 2.66 -10.38
N VAL A 26 6.98 2.57 -9.70
CA VAL A 26 5.71 2.10 -10.27
C VAL A 26 5.40 2.80 -11.59
N ASN A 27 5.01 2.02 -12.60
CA ASN A 27 4.63 2.50 -13.93
C ASN A 27 5.65 3.49 -14.58
N GLY A 28 6.94 3.33 -14.28
CA GLY A 28 7.98 4.18 -14.85
C GLY A 28 8.18 5.51 -14.12
N ALA A 29 7.68 5.65 -12.89
CA ALA A 29 7.93 6.82 -12.04
C ALA A 29 9.42 7.07 -11.78
N GLY A 30 10.28 6.06 -11.91
CA GLY A 30 11.74 6.22 -11.96
C GLY A 30 12.37 6.76 -10.67
N GLY A 31 11.71 6.58 -9.52
CA GLY A 31 12.15 7.10 -8.23
C GLY A 31 11.55 8.45 -7.85
N ASP A 32 10.73 9.05 -8.72
CA ASP A 32 9.98 10.27 -8.44
C ASP A 32 8.75 9.94 -7.59
N THR A 33 8.76 10.37 -6.32
CA THR A 33 7.71 10.05 -5.35
C THR A 33 6.38 10.70 -5.68
N ASN A 34 6.37 11.85 -6.37
CA ASN A 34 5.12 12.50 -6.77
C ASN A 34 4.45 11.73 -7.89
N LYS A 35 5.21 11.32 -8.92
CA LYS A 35 4.67 10.48 -9.99
C LYS A 35 4.20 9.13 -9.47
N ALA A 36 4.97 8.49 -8.60
CA ALA A 36 4.56 7.24 -7.97
C ALA A 36 3.26 7.40 -7.17
N THR A 37 3.11 8.52 -6.45
CA THR A 37 1.87 8.85 -5.74
C THR A 37 0.70 8.99 -6.72
N GLU A 38 0.86 9.71 -7.83
CA GLU A 38 -0.19 9.90 -8.84
C GLU A 38 -0.71 8.58 -9.41
N GLU A 39 0.20 7.66 -9.74
CA GLU A 39 -0.13 6.32 -10.23
C GLU A 39 -0.92 5.50 -9.19
N LEU A 40 -0.46 5.49 -7.94
CA LEU A 40 -1.08 4.73 -6.86
C LEU A 40 -2.37 5.39 -6.33
N ALA A 41 -2.54 6.71 -6.50
CA ALA A 41 -3.74 7.45 -6.10
C ALA A 41 -4.97 7.07 -6.92
N PHE A 42 -4.81 6.35 -8.03
CA PHE A 42 -5.92 5.67 -8.70
C PHE A 42 -6.56 4.62 -7.80
N PHE A 43 -5.90 4.10 -6.79
CA PHE A 43 -6.51 3.13 -5.88
C PHE A 43 -7.06 3.82 -4.64
N ASP A 44 -7.97 3.15 -3.96
CA ASP A 44 -8.58 3.63 -2.71
C ASP A 44 -7.94 2.90 -1.52
N VAL A 45 -7.54 1.64 -1.73
CA VAL A 45 -6.78 0.79 -0.79
C VAL A 45 -5.52 0.28 -1.49
N ILE A 46 -4.38 0.42 -0.84
CA ILE A 46 -3.06 0.03 -1.36
C ILE A 46 -2.36 -0.84 -0.33
N VAL A 47 -1.84 -1.99 -0.76
CA VAL A 47 -0.97 -2.87 0.05
C VAL A 47 0.42 -2.86 -0.58
N LEU A 48 1.44 -2.59 0.22
CA LEU A 48 2.85 -2.55 -0.19
C LEU A 48 3.57 -3.79 0.32
N GLY A 49 4.39 -4.39 -0.54
CA GLY A 49 5.05 -5.67 -0.27
C GLY A 49 6.11 -5.64 0.83
N ASP A 50 6.40 -6.84 1.33
CA ASP A 50 7.34 -7.14 2.42
C ASP A 50 8.77 -6.61 2.24
N GLY A 51 9.45 -6.34 3.35
CA GLY A 51 10.87 -5.97 3.44
C GLY A 51 11.19 -4.51 3.12
N ILE A 52 10.20 -3.73 2.65
CA ILE A 52 10.36 -2.30 2.34
C ILE A 52 10.34 -1.43 3.60
N GLU A 53 9.66 -1.92 4.64
CA GLU A 53 9.61 -1.33 5.98
C GLU A 53 10.97 -1.24 6.66
N HIS A 54 11.91 -2.10 6.28
CA HIS A 54 13.25 -2.06 6.83
C HIS A 54 13.99 -0.79 6.38
N PRO A 55 14.58 0.00 7.31
CA PRO A 55 15.36 1.19 6.96
C PRO A 55 16.57 0.92 6.05
N SER A 56 17.03 -0.33 5.97
CA SER A 56 18.10 -0.78 5.07
C SER A 56 17.65 -0.98 3.63
N HIS A 57 16.34 -1.03 3.35
CA HIS A 57 15.81 -1.23 2.01
C HIS A 57 16.03 0.03 1.15
N GLY A 58 16.48 -0.17 -0.09
CA GLY A 58 16.87 0.94 -0.98
C GLY A 58 15.75 1.90 -1.35
N ASP A 59 14.48 1.47 -1.22
CA ASP A 59 13.31 2.30 -1.48
C ASP A 59 12.58 2.80 -0.22
N HIS A 60 13.09 2.51 0.98
CA HIS A 60 12.41 2.78 2.24
C HIS A 60 11.98 4.25 2.37
N VAL A 61 12.94 5.19 2.28
CA VAL A 61 12.68 6.63 2.43
C VAL A 61 11.72 7.16 1.36
N LYS A 62 11.81 6.66 0.13
CA LYS A 62 10.90 7.07 -0.95
C LYS A 62 9.51 6.50 -0.76
N THR A 63 9.42 5.28 -0.26
CA THR A 63 8.14 4.63 0.06
C THR A 63 7.45 5.36 1.20
N GLU A 64 8.17 5.75 2.26
CA GLU A 64 7.64 6.58 3.35
C GLU A 64 7.03 7.89 2.81
N ALA A 65 7.73 8.58 1.90
CA ALA A 65 7.21 9.78 1.25
C ALA A 65 5.94 9.52 0.42
N VAL A 66 5.92 8.42 -0.35
CA VAL A 66 4.72 8.02 -1.13
C VAL A 66 3.55 7.69 -0.20
N ILE A 67 3.79 6.97 0.90
CA ILE A 67 2.77 6.69 1.93
C ILE A 67 2.22 8.01 2.46
N GLY A 68 3.08 8.92 2.93
CA GLY A 68 2.67 10.22 3.45
C GLY A 68 1.77 11.00 2.47
N ASN A 69 2.15 11.04 1.19
CA ASN A 69 1.37 11.71 0.14
C ASN A 69 0.01 11.04 -0.09
N LEU A 70 -0.05 9.71 -0.19
CA LEU A 70 -1.29 8.97 -0.37
C LEU A 70 -2.23 9.13 0.84
N ARG A 71 -1.68 9.08 2.06
CA ARG A 71 -2.43 9.27 3.30
C ARG A 71 -3.02 10.68 3.39
N ALA A 72 -2.27 11.70 2.97
CA ALA A 72 -2.76 13.08 2.87
C ALA A 72 -3.92 13.24 1.85
N GLN A 73 -4.02 12.35 0.87
CA GLN A 73 -5.13 12.28 -0.10
C GLN A 73 -6.30 11.40 0.37
N GLY A 74 -6.29 10.95 1.63
CA GLY A 74 -7.35 10.11 2.20
C GLY A 74 -7.33 8.66 1.72
N LYS A 75 -6.20 8.18 1.21
CA LYS A 75 -6.03 6.78 0.81
C LYS A 75 -5.72 5.89 2.02
N GLU A 76 -6.14 4.64 1.94
CA GLU A 76 -5.77 3.62 2.91
C GLU A 76 -4.57 2.86 2.36
N VAL A 77 -3.43 2.95 3.05
CA VAL A 77 -2.20 2.25 2.70
C VAL A 77 -1.88 1.25 3.79
N PHE A 78 -1.54 0.01 3.44
CA PHE A 78 -1.22 -1.07 4.37
C PHE A 78 0.17 -1.63 4.03
N GLY A 79 0.94 -1.93 5.07
CA GLY A 79 2.15 -2.74 4.95
C GLY A 79 1.80 -4.22 4.95
N TYR A 80 2.48 -5.02 4.13
CA TYR A 80 2.36 -6.48 4.19
C TYR A 80 3.32 -7.08 5.21
N VAL A 81 2.87 -8.07 5.98
CA VAL A 81 3.72 -8.90 6.86
C VAL A 81 3.33 -10.38 6.71
N ASP A 82 4.28 -11.24 6.36
CA ASP A 82 4.00 -12.67 6.08
C ASP A 82 3.59 -13.48 7.34
N MET A 83 2.44 -14.16 7.28
CA MET A 83 1.98 -15.13 8.30
C MET A 83 2.18 -16.60 7.93
N GLY A 84 2.77 -16.91 6.78
CA GLY A 84 2.89 -18.27 6.28
C GLY A 84 3.92 -19.11 7.05
N ALA A 85 3.49 -20.26 7.59
CA ALA A 85 4.36 -21.21 8.28
C ALA A 85 5.31 -21.99 7.34
N SER A 86 5.02 -22.01 6.04
CA SER A 86 5.86 -22.65 5.01
C SER A 86 6.67 -21.66 4.17
N THR A 87 6.53 -20.36 4.45
CA THR A 87 7.26 -19.27 3.80
C THR A 87 8.28 -18.73 4.78
N GLN A 88 8.07 -17.56 5.39
CA GLN A 88 9.03 -17.00 6.33
C GLN A 88 8.94 -17.63 7.72
N ASN A 89 7.76 -18.10 8.12
CA ASN A 89 7.49 -18.65 9.44
C ASN A 89 8.06 -17.75 10.56
N LEU A 90 7.75 -16.45 10.46
CA LEU A 90 8.34 -15.42 11.30
C LEU A 90 8.09 -15.72 12.79
N PRO A 91 9.11 -15.62 13.65
CA PRO A 91 8.89 -15.52 15.08
C PRO A 91 7.99 -14.32 15.38
N ILE A 92 7.11 -14.44 16.39
CA ILE A 92 6.21 -13.35 16.80
C ILE A 92 6.96 -12.04 17.01
N ALA A 93 8.13 -12.08 17.68
CA ALA A 93 8.93 -10.90 17.93
C ALA A 93 9.44 -10.22 16.65
N THR A 94 9.71 -10.99 15.59
CA THR A 94 10.11 -10.46 14.29
C THR A 94 8.90 -9.86 13.55
N ALA A 95 7.75 -10.52 13.62
CA ALA A 95 6.52 -9.97 13.05
C ALA A 95 6.15 -8.65 13.74
N GLU A 96 6.25 -8.56 15.08
CA GLU A 96 6.04 -7.32 15.85
C GLU A 96 6.99 -6.20 15.39
N GLN A 97 8.27 -6.50 15.19
CA GLN A 97 9.23 -5.54 14.64
C GLN A 97 8.78 -5.01 13.27
N TYR A 98 8.35 -5.88 12.36
CA TYR A 98 7.94 -5.44 11.01
C TYR A 98 6.68 -4.59 11.06
N VAL A 99 5.75 -4.89 11.98
CA VAL A 99 4.58 -4.06 12.25
C VAL A 99 4.99 -2.67 12.75
N ASP A 100 5.93 -2.59 13.70
CA ASP A 100 6.41 -1.31 14.24
C ASP A 100 7.11 -0.46 13.17
N GLU A 101 7.89 -1.10 12.29
CA GLU A 101 8.57 -0.42 11.18
C GLU A 101 7.56 0.12 10.15
N TRP A 102 6.55 -0.66 9.75
CA TRP A 102 5.47 -0.17 8.92
C TRP A 102 4.69 0.97 9.57
N ALA A 103 4.39 0.84 10.87
CA ALA A 103 3.68 1.87 11.63
C ALA A 103 4.46 3.19 11.68
N ALA A 104 5.80 3.12 11.81
CA ALA A 104 6.68 4.29 11.79
C ALA A 104 6.60 5.04 10.45
N MET A 105 6.38 4.34 9.33
CA MET A 105 6.20 4.95 8.00
C MET A 105 4.80 5.55 7.77
N GLY A 106 3.88 5.46 8.73
CA GLY A 106 2.57 6.12 8.68
C GLY A 106 1.47 5.37 7.91
N VAL A 107 1.61 4.05 7.77
CA VAL A 107 0.54 3.21 7.18
C VAL A 107 -0.77 3.28 7.98
N SER A 108 -1.83 2.78 7.39
CA SER A 108 -3.18 2.68 7.97
C SER A 108 -3.34 1.41 8.81
N GLY A 109 -2.49 0.41 8.58
CA GLY A 109 -2.50 -0.88 9.25
C GLY A 109 -1.66 -1.90 8.51
N ILE A 110 -1.84 -3.17 8.89
CA ILE A 110 -1.11 -4.32 8.34
C ILE A 110 -2.07 -5.23 7.57
N PHE A 111 -1.58 -5.72 6.43
CA PHE A 111 -2.16 -6.83 5.69
C PHE A 111 -1.30 -8.07 5.95
N TRP A 112 -1.92 -9.15 6.43
CA TRP A 112 -1.27 -10.39 6.80
C TRP A 112 -1.32 -11.44 5.69
#